data_AF-A0A8C7V2A3-F1
#
_entry.id   AF-A0A8C7V2A3-F1
#
_cell.length_a   1.000
_cell.length_b   1.000
_cell.length_c   1.000
_cell.angle_alpha   90.00
_cell.angle_beta   90.00
_cell.angle_gamma   90.00
#
_symmetry.space_group_name_H-M   'P 1'
#
loop_
_entity.id
_entity.type
_entity.pdbx_description
1 polymer ?
#
loop_
_entity_poly.entity_id
_entity_poly.type
_entity_poly.pdbx_seq_one_letter_code
_entity_poly.pdbx_strand_id
1 'polypeptide(L)'
;MGHPPLEFSDCYGDSPDFRERLKCYELELERTSKFLKDVIKDGNSVINAIKGYSVAVHKFSQTLNVFQFDFIGDSLTDDEINIAESFQEFAGLLQEVEDDRMMLVQNACDLLIKPLEKFRKEQIGVTKERRKKFEKESEKYYSQLDKHLNLSAKKKETQLQEADELLDKERLNFYESSVEYVYQIQQVQDRKKFDVVEPVLAFLHSILTLNNLTVEMTQDFMPYKQELQLSLQNTRNHFESTREEMEELMKRMKHPTQIGKMHGQPTIEGYLYSQEKWALGVSWVKYYCKYHKASKLFVMVPAEPKPATKQGPTELKLKSCFRRKTESIDKRFCFDIETYERNIPVTLQAVSEANRKLWMEAMDGKEPIYHSPIHKQAEMELNEVGFKFVRKCINFVETKGKVTRNLVSFPYYQKCPGDVDFHSSDWDIKTITSAMKFYLRCVPVLLNLVKLIPRRADLDDRLGAIHSLTYKLPEKNREMLSLLIEHLVNVCSNSGDNLMTPSNMGVIFGPTLMRAEEETVAAMLDIKFQNIVVEILIEDYTKVNLKNESSTAPPMPPPRITPRKRQPITISKRTPRVYPAVNYGLLQCTLGMGKVIYTVGG
;
A
#
# COMPACT_ATOMS: atom_id res chain seq x y z
N MET A 1 20.18 -36.42 56.38
CA MET A 1 20.95 -36.41 57.63
C MET A 1 22.40 -36.09 57.28
N GLY A 2 23.02 -35.13 57.98
CA GLY A 2 24.40 -34.73 57.69
C GLY A 2 25.39 -35.84 58.06
N HIS A 3 26.50 -35.92 57.33
CA HIS A 3 27.60 -36.80 57.73
C HIS A 3 28.25 -36.23 58.99
N PRO A 4 28.66 -37.07 59.97
CA PRO A 4 29.43 -36.60 61.12
C PRO A 4 30.72 -35.89 60.66
N PRO A 5 31.22 -34.88 61.39
CA PRO A 5 32.46 -34.21 61.05
C PRO A 5 33.65 -35.20 61.04
N LEU A 6 34.63 -34.93 60.19
CA LEU A 6 35.93 -35.61 60.26
C LEU A 6 36.78 -34.88 61.30
N GLU A 7 37.16 -35.54 62.39
CA GLU A 7 38.03 -34.95 63.41
C GLU A 7 39.50 -35.31 63.16
N PHE A 8 40.43 -34.41 63.46
CA PHE A 8 41.86 -34.72 63.34
C PHE A 8 42.30 -35.81 64.31
N SER A 9 41.65 -35.92 65.48
CA SER A 9 41.92 -36.98 66.45
C SER A 9 41.66 -38.38 65.88
N ASP A 10 40.70 -38.51 64.97
CA ASP A 10 40.33 -39.80 64.37
C ASP A 10 41.41 -40.33 63.41
N CYS A 11 42.26 -39.44 62.88
CA CYS A 11 43.38 -39.80 62.01
C CYS A 11 44.40 -40.70 62.71
N TYR A 12 44.58 -40.51 64.03
CA TYR A 12 45.52 -41.32 64.81
C TYR A 12 44.99 -42.72 65.09
N GLY A 13 43.67 -42.84 65.27
CA GLY A 13 43.01 -44.11 65.56
C GLY A 13 42.76 -44.97 64.33
N ASP A 14 42.70 -44.37 63.13
CA ASP A 14 42.42 -45.02 61.84
C ASP A 14 41.28 -46.06 61.90
N SER A 15 40.23 -45.74 62.65
CA SER A 15 39.19 -46.72 62.97
C SER A 15 38.35 -47.06 61.73
N PRO A 16 37.70 -48.25 61.69
CA PRO A 16 36.75 -48.58 60.63
C PRO A 16 35.65 -47.52 60.47
N ASP A 17 35.16 -46.96 61.58
CA ASP A 17 34.15 -45.89 61.56
C ASP A 17 34.68 -44.60 60.92
N PHE A 18 35.95 -44.24 61.18
CA PHE A 18 36.61 -43.11 60.53
C PHE A 18 36.73 -43.34 59.02
N ARG A 19 37.16 -44.54 58.60
CA ARG A 19 37.26 -44.91 57.17
C ARG A 19 35.90 -44.89 56.47
N GLU A 20 34.84 -45.31 57.14
CA GLU A 20 33.48 -45.23 56.61
C GLU A 20 33.02 -43.78 56.44
N ARG A 21 33.29 -42.90 57.42
CA ARG A 21 33.03 -41.47 57.29
C ARG A 21 33.81 -40.86 56.12
N LEU A 22 35.10 -41.16 56.02
CA LEU A 22 35.96 -40.67 54.93
C LEU A 22 35.38 -41.05 53.55
N LYS A 23 34.95 -42.30 53.38
CA LYS A 23 34.29 -42.80 52.17
C LYS A 23 33.00 -42.04 51.86
N CYS A 24 32.22 -41.65 52.87
CA CYS A 24 31.03 -40.83 52.65
C CYS A 24 31.38 -39.45 52.08
N TYR A 25 32.41 -38.78 52.61
CA TYR A 25 32.88 -37.49 52.07
C TYR A 25 33.45 -37.63 50.65
N GLU A 26 34.17 -38.71 50.36
CA GLU A 26 34.67 -39.01 49.01
C GLU A 26 33.52 -39.12 47.98
N LEU A 27 32.46 -39.86 48.32
CA LEU A 27 31.28 -40.01 47.47
C LEU A 27 30.56 -38.67 47.26
N GLU A 28 30.49 -37.81 48.28
CA GLU A 28 29.91 -36.47 48.15
C GLU A 28 30.75 -35.59 47.21
N LEU A 29 32.07 -35.60 47.34
CA LEU A 29 32.98 -34.86 46.46
C LEU A 29 32.88 -35.31 45.00
N GLU A 30 32.74 -36.62 44.75
CA GLU A 30 32.53 -37.16 43.40
C GLU A 30 31.20 -36.68 42.80
N ARG A 31 30.12 -36.71 43.59
CA ARG A 31 28.81 -36.19 43.17
C ARG A 31 28.88 -34.70 42.86
N THR A 32 29.51 -33.92 43.72
CA THR A 32 29.71 -32.48 43.52
C THR A 32 30.56 -32.20 42.27
N SER A 33 31.64 -32.95 42.04
CA SER A 33 32.46 -32.82 40.82
C SER A 33 31.69 -33.10 39.54
N LYS A 34 30.81 -34.11 39.56
CA LYS A 34 29.94 -34.45 38.43
C LYS A 34 28.91 -33.35 38.20
N PHE A 35 28.22 -32.92 39.25
CA PHE A 35 27.25 -31.83 39.19
C PHE A 35 27.86 -30.55 38.61
N LEU A 36 29.03 -30.12 39.10
CA LEU A 36 29.73 -28.95 38.57
C LEU A 36 30.12 -29.10 37.09
N LYS A 37 30.50 -30.30 36.66
CA LYS A 37 30.77 -30.58 35.24
C LYS A 37 29.53 -30.33 34.38
N ASP A 38 28.37 -30.77 34.85
CA ASP A 38 27.11 -30.60 34.14
C ASP A 38 26.68 -29.13 34.14
N VAL A 39 26.78 -28.41 35.27
CA VAL A 39 26.54 -26.95 35.36
C VAL A 39 27.44 -26.17 34.40
N ILE A 40 28.73 -26.49 34.32
CA ILE A 40 29.67 -25.85 33.39
C ILE A 40 29.26 -26.12 31.93
N LYS A 41 28.86 -27.35 31.61
CA LYS A 41 28.42 -27.72 30.26
C LYS A 41 27.15 -26.97 29.87
N ASP A 42 26.16 -26.93 30.75
CA ASP A 42 24.88 -26.28 30.48
C ASP A 42 25.04 -24.75 30.46
N GLY A 43 25.87 -24.19 31.34
CA GLY A 43 26.24 -22.77 31.33
C GLY A 43 26.89 -22.34 30.00
N ASN A 44 27.83 -23.14 29.48
CA ASN A 44 28.41 -22.89 28.15
C ASN A 44 27.35 -22.96 27.04
N SER A 45 26.37 -23.87 27.15
CA SER A 45 25.28 -23.97 26.18
C SER A 45 24.39 -22.73 26.18
N VAL A 46 24.08 -22.18 27.37
CA VAL A 46 23.36 -20.91 27.53
C VAL A 46 24.15 -19.75 26.93
N ILE A 47 25.44 -19.62 27.27
CA ILE A 47 26.31 -18.55 26.75
C ILE A 47 26.35 -18.58 25.21
N ASN A 48 26.49 -19.78 24.62
CA ASN A 48 26.50 -19.94 23.17
C ASN A 48 25.15 -19.61 22.53
N ALA A 49 24.03 -19.94 23.18
CA ALA A 49 22.70 -19.61 22.67
C ALA A 49 22.46 -18.09 22.68
N ILE A 50 22.81 -17.40 23.78
CA ILE A 50 22.75 -15.94 23.88
C ILE A 50 23.64 -15.33 22.79
N LYS A 51 24.85 -15.87 22.58
CA LYS A 51 25.75 -15.40 21.53
C LYS A 51 25.15 -15.53 20.13
N GLY A 52 24.56 -16.68 19.82
CA GLY A 52 23.90 -16.91 18.53
C GLY A 52 22.73 -15.97 18.29
N TYR A 53 21.92 -15.71 19.32
CA TYR A 53 20.82 -14.75 19.27
C TYR A 53 21.32 -13.33 18.93
N SER A 54 22.30 -12.80 19.67
CA SER A 54 22.80 -11.44 19.40
C SER A 54 23.42 -11.30 18.03
N VAL A 55 24.17 -12.30 17.55
CA VAL A 55 24.72 -12.27 16.18
C VAL A 55 23.61 -12.20 15.13
N ALA A 56 22.50 -12.92 15.34
CA ALA A 56 21.36 -12.87 14.43
C ALA A 56 20.67 -11.50 14.44
N VAL A 57 20.44 -10.93 15.62
CA VAL A 57 19.84 -9.59 15.76
C VAL A 57 20.74 -8.50 15.20
N HIS A 58 22.05 -8.57 15.45
CA HIS A 58 23.03 -7.64 14.89
C HIS A 58 23.02 -7.69 13.35
N LYS A 59 23.00 -8.89 12.74
CA LYS A 59 22.90 -9.03 11.28
C LYS A 59 21.59 -8.43 10.73
N PHE A 60 20.48 -8.62 11.42
CA PHE A 60 19.20 -8.02 11.04
C PHE A 60 19.26 -6.49 11.13
N SER A 61 19.82 -5.94 12.20
CA SER A 61 20.02 -4.49 12.37
C SER A 61 20.86 -3.88 11.24
N GLN A 62 21.93 -4.56 10.81
CA GLN A 62 22.76 -4.10 9.69
C GLN A 62 21.97 -4.03 8.39
N THR A 63 21.06 -4.98 8.17
CA THR A 63 20.19 -4.99 6.98
C THR A 63 19.24 -3.78 6.99
N LEU A 64 18.68 -3.43 8.15
CA LEU A 64 17.86 -2.23 8.30
C LEU A 64 18.67 -0.94 8.10
N ASN A 65 19.90 -0.89 8.64
CA ASN A 65 20.73 0.31 8.61
C ASN A 65 21.17 0.74 7.20
N VAL A 66 21.33 -0.22 6.28
CA VAL A 66 21.75 0.06 4.90
C VAL A 66 20.58 0.33 3.94
N PHE A 67 19.33 0.27 4.43
CA PHE A 67 18.18 0.45 3.57
C PHE A 67 18.09 1.90 3.05
N GLN A 68 17.89 2.03 1.75
CA GLN A 68 17.68 3.28 1.04
C GLN A 68 16.81 3.00 -0.19
N PHE A 69 15.96 3.96 -0.57
CA PHE A 69 15.23 3.91 -1.84
C PHE A 69 16.13 4.32 -3.02
N ASP A 70 15.90 3.72 -4.18
CA ASP A 70 16.41 4.23 -5.45
C ASP A 70 15.63 5.49 -5.84
N PHE A 71 16.31 6.53 -6.35
CA PHE A 71 15.65 7.78 -6.72
C PHE A 71 14.88 7.64 -8.04
N ILE A 72 13.60 8.05 -8.04
CA ILE A 72 12.76 8.16 -9.23
C ILE A 72 12.45 9.64 -9.45
N GLY A 73 12.97 10.23 -10.53
CA GLY A 73 12.89 11.67 -10.79
C GLY A 73 14.20 12.39 -10.43
N ASP A 74 14.09 13.64 -9.97
CA ASP A 74 15.27 14.50 -9.72
C ASP A 74 15.78 14.44 -8.26
N SER A 75 14.96 14.02 -7.29
CA SER A 75 15.32 13.90 -5.87
C SER A 75 14.43 12.91 -5.13
N LEU A 76 14.88 12.42 -3.97
CA LEU A 76 14.03 11.69 -3.02
C LEU A 76 12.96 12.60 -2.43
N THR A 77 11.82 12.02 -2.10
CA THR A 77 10.76 12.67 -1.34
C THR A 77 11.08 12.67 0.17
N ASP A 78 10.49 13.60 0.91
CA ASP A 78 10.62 13.65 2.36
C ASP A 78 10.16 12.34 3.02
N ASP A 79 9.13 11.69 2.48
CA ASP A 79 8.61 10.41 2.98
C ASP A 79 9.60 9.25 2.78
N GLU A 80 10.25 9.18 1.61
CA GLU A 80 11.29 8.16 1.33
C GLU A 80 12.50 8.33 2.26
N ILE A 81 12.91 9.57 2.51
CA ILE A 81 13.99 9.88 3.46
C ILE A 81 13.57 9.46 4.88
N ASN A 82 12.38 9.85 5.31
CA ASN A 82 11.86 9.53 6.65
C ASN A 82 11.74 8.01 6.90
N ILE A 83 11.35 7.22 5.88
CA ILE A 83 11.28 5.76 5.98
C ILE A 83 12.68 5.16 6.18
N ALA A 84 13.66 5.59 5.39
CA ALA A 84 15.04 5.12 5.51
C ALA A 84 15.64 5.49 6.87
N GLU A 85 15.46 6.74 7.31
CA GLU A 85 15.87 7.19 8.65
C GLU A 85 15.17 6.38 9.75
N SER A 86 13.90 5.98 9.57
CA SER A 86 13.19 5.15 10.55
C SER A 86 13.81 3.76 10.72
N PHE A 87 14.26 3.13 9.63
CA PHE A 87 14.97 1.86 9.71
C PHE A 87 16.35 1.99 10.35
N GLN A 88 17.03 3.13 10.15
CA GLN A 88 18.29 3.43 10.82
C GLN A 88 18.10 3.60 12.34
N GLU A 89 17.04 4.30 12.78
CA GLU A 89 16.71 4.42 14.21
C GLU A 89 16.38 3.06 14.85
N PHE A 90 15.63 2.20 14.15
CA PHE A 90 15.38 0.82 14.61
C PHE A 90 16.66 0.00 14.69
N ALA A 91 17.54 0.13 13.70
CA ALA A 91 18.82 -0.55 13.68
C ALA A 91 19.70 -0.10 14.86
N GLY A 92 19.76 1.21 15.13
CA GLY A 92 20.54 1.77 16.24
C GLY A 92 20.10 1.21 17.59
N LEU A 93 18.80 1.19 17.88
CA LEU A 93 18.29 0.60 19.13
C LEU A 93 18.64 -0.88 19.26
N LEU A 94 18.48 -1.66 18.19
CA LEU A 94 18.80 -3.09 18.19
C LEU A 94 20.31 -3.33 18.39
N GLN A 95 21.17 -2.49 17.83
CA GLN A 95 22.62 -2.59 18.01
C GLN A 95 23.03 -2.29 19.45
N GLU A 96 22.52 -1.19 20.02
CA GLU A 96 22.85 -0.79 21.40
C GLU A 96 22.49 -1.90 22.41
N VAL A 97 21.28 -2.47 22.30
CA VAL A 97 20.82 -3.58 23.16
C VAL A 97 21.72 -4.81 23.03
N GLU A 98 22.15 -5.15 21.81
CA GLU A 98 22.93 -6.36 21.56
C GLU A 98 24.42 -6.19 21.85
N ASP A 99 24.97 -4.97 21.76
CA ASP A 99 26.33 -4.66 22.17
C ASP A 99 26.49 -4.88 23.69
N ASP A 100 25.54 -4.39 24.49
CA ASP A 100 25.51 -4.65 25.94
C ASP A 100 25.35 -6.14 26.26
N ARG A 101 24.50 -6.86 25.50
CA ARG A 101 24.34 -8.31 25.65
C ARG A 101 25.62 -9.06 25.31
N MET A 102 26.35 -8.64 24.28
CA MET A 102 27.65 -9.21 23.91
C MET A 102 28.72 -8.98 24.99
N MET A 103 28.73 -7.82 25.64
CA MET A 103 29.60 -7.59 26.80
C MET A 103 29.29 -8.55 27.94
N LEU A 104 28.01 -8.81 28.24
CA LEU A 104 27.61 -9.82 29.22
C LEU A 104 28.11 -11.21 28.84
N VAL A 105 27.94 -11.63 27.58
CA VAL A 105 28.41 -12.93 27.08
C VAL A 105 29.91 -13.09 27.25
N GLN A 106 30.68 -12.04 26.93
CA GLN A 106 32.13 -12.05 27.08
C GLN A 106 32.54 -12.20 28.55
N ASN A 107 31.83 -11.54 29.46
CA ASN A 107 32.09 -11.60 30.90
C ASN A 107 31.57 -12.90 31.55
N ALA A 108 30.53 -13.53 31.01
CA ALA A 108 29.92 -14.74 31.57
C ALA A 108 30.90 -15.92 31.66
N CYS A 109 31.80 -16.06 30.68
CA CYS A 109 32.86 -17.06 30.75
C CYS A 109 33.79 -16.83 31.96
N ASP A 110 34.11 -15.57 32.26
CA ASP A 110 35.04 -15.19 33.32
C ASP A 110 34.38 -15.20 34.71
N LEU A 111 33.08 -14.89 34.77
CA LEU A 111 32.30 -14.83 36.01
C LEU A 111 31.73 -16.18 36.44
N LEU A 112 31.37 -17.06 35.50
CA LEU A 112 30.72 -18.35 35.80
C LEU A 112 31.63 -19.53 35.49
N ILE A 113 32.09 -19.65 34.24
CA ILE A 113 32.72 -20.87 33.74
C ILE A 113 34.11 -21.07 34.35
N LYS A 114 34.99 -20.07 34.25
CA LYS A 114 36.36 -20.15 34.76
C LYS A 114 36.41 -20.40 36.28
N PRO A 115 35.63 -19.71 37.14
CA PRO A 115 35.65 -19.96 38.58
C PRO A 115 35.19 -21.37 38.96
N LEU A 116 34.11 -21.87 38.36
CA LEU A 116 33.61 -23.23 38.61
C LEU A 116 34.59 -24.30 38.12
N GLU A 117 35.24 -24.07 36.97
CA GLU A 117 36.31 -24.94 36.49
C GLU A 117 37.52 -24.93 37.43
N LYS A 118 37.92 -23.75 37.91
CA LYS A 118 39.02 -23.57 38.84
C LYS A 118 38.75 -24.33 40.13
N PHE A 119 37.59 -24.14 40.74
CA PHE A 119 37.19 -24.89 41.93
C PHE A 119 37.23 -26.41 41.69
N ARG A 120 36.64 -26.87 40.58
CA ARG A 120 36.60 -28.30 40.25
C ARG A 120 38.00 -28.91 40.02
N LYS A 121 38.93 -28.17 39.39
CA LYS A 121 40.29 -28.65 39.09
C LYS A 121 41.23 -28.49 40.28
N GLU A 122 41.28 -27.32 40.89
CA GLU A 122 42.26 -26.97 41.93
C GLU A 122 41.81 -27.39 43.33
N GLN A 123 40.52 -27.45 43.62
CA GLN A 123 40.05 -27.85 44.95
C GLN A 123 39.75 -29.35 44.96
N ILE A 124 38.80 -29.81 44.13
CA ILE A 124 38.42 -31.23 44.09
C ILE A 124 39.52 -32.11 43.47
N GLY A 125 40.23 -31.61 42.44
CA GLY A 125 41.32 -32.35 41.80
C GLY A 125 42.49 -32.61 42.74
N VAL A 126 42.92 -31.59 43.49
CA VAL A 126 43.99 -31.72 44.49
C VAL A 126 43.59 -32.68 45.63
N THR A 127 42.32 -32.72 46.03
CA THR A 127 41.84 -33.72 47.01
C THR A 127 42.06 -35.15 46.54
N LYS A 128 41.92 -35.43 45.23
CA LYS A 128 42.20 -36.77 44.67
C LYS A 128 43.69 -37.12 44.73
N GLU A 129 44.58 -36.15 44.60
CA GLU A 129 46.02 -36.36 44.73
C GLU A 129 46.41 -36.63 46.19
N ARG A 130 45.83 -35.88 47.13
CA ARG A 130 46.01 -36.11 48.58
C ARG A 130 45.48 -37.48 49.01
N ARG A 131 44.34 -37.91 48.46
CA ARG A 131 43.81 -39.27 48.66
C ARG A 131 44.82 -40.35 48.24
N LYS A 132 45.39 -40.24 47.03
CA LYS A 132 46.38 -41.21 46.54
C LYS A 132 47.63 -41.26 47.42
N LYS A 133 48.09 -40.10 47.92
CA LYS A 133 49.21 -40.03 48.87
C LYS A 133 48.86 -40.76 50.16
N PHE A 134 47.68 -40.48 50.73
CA PHE A 134 47.19 -41.14 51.93
C PHE A 134 47.07 -42.66 51.76
N GLU A 135 46.47 -43.15 50.67
CA GLU A 135 46.37 -44.58 50.37
C GLU A 135 47.75 -45.24 50.27
N LYS A 136 48.71 -44.58 49.59
CA LYS A 136 50.08 -45.08 49.45
C LYS A 136 50.84 -45.15 50.78
N GLU A 137 50.78 -44.10 51.60
CA GLU A 137 51.45 -44.11 52.91
C GLU A 137 50.75 -45.07 53.89
N SER A 138 49.43 -45.26 53.76
CA SER A 138 48.68 -46.28 54.49
C SER A 138 49.16 -47.70 54.16
N GLU A 139 49.34 -48.03 52.88
CA GLU A 139 49.86 -49.33 52.45
C GLU A 139 51.29 -49.58 52.95
N LYS A 140 52.17 -48.57 52.87
CA LYS A 140 53.54 -48.67 53.39
C LYS A 140 53.58 -48.93 54.89
N TYR A 141 52.81 -48.15 55.66
CA TYR A 141 52.78 -48.28 57.11
C TYR A 141 52.30 -49.67 57.53
N TYR A 142 51.16 -50.13 57.01
CA TYR A 142 50.63 -51.46 57.37
C TYR A 142 51.52 -52.61 56.87
N SER A 143 52.18 -52.47 55.71
CA SER A 143 53.18 -53.44 55.25
C SER A 143 54.42 -53.48 56.16
N GLN A 144 54.88 -52.32 56.64
CA GLN A 144 56.02 -52.25 57.55
C GLN A 144 55.65 -52.76 58.96
N LEU A 145 54.42 -52.51 59.41
CA LEU A 145 53.88 -53.03 60.67
C LEU A 145 53.84 -54.57 60.65
N ASP A 146 53.34 -55.18 59.58
CA ASP A 146 53.33 -56.65 59.47
C ASP A 146 54.74 -57.25 59.49
N LYS A 147 55.70 -56.62 58.79
CA LYS A 147 57.12 -57.04 58.84
C LYS A 147 57.71 -56.91 60.25
N HIS A 148 57.39 -55.83 60.94
CA HIS A 148 57.85 -55.56 62.30
C HIS A 148 57.29 -56.59 63.30
N LEU A 149 55.99 -56.87 63.24
CA LEU A 149 55.33 -57.86 64.10
C LEU A 149 55.82 -59.30 63.85
N ASN A 150 56.23 -59.61 62.62
CA ASN A 150 56.81 -60.91 62.27
C ASN A 150 58.32 -61.03 62.57
N LEU A 151 58.96 -59.98 63.11
CA LEU A 151 60.36 -60.00 63.48
C LEU A 151 60.59 -60.86 64.73
N SER A 152 61.54 -61.80 64.65
CA SER A 152 61.85 -62.66 65.80
C SER A 152 62.47 -61.87 66.94
N ALA A 153 61.92 -62.03 68.15
CA ALA A 153 62.47 -61.46 69.39
C ALA A 153 63.91 -61.94 69.74
N LYS A 154 64.47 -62.91 69.00
CA LYS A 154 65.85 -63.40 69.16
C LYS A 154 66.88 -62.62 68.33
N LYS A 155 66.46 -61.59 67.58
CA LYS A 155 67.36 -60.73 66.80
C LYS A 155 68.24 -59.90 67.74
N LYS A 156 69.34 -59.35 67.20
CA LYS A 156 70.21 -58.46 67.96
C LYS A 156 69.45 -57.19 68.32
N GLU A 157 69.69 -56.66 69.51
CA GLU A 157 69.05 -55.43 70.02
C GLU A 157 69.13 -54.27 69.01
N THR A 158 70.28 -54.09 68.35
CA THR A 158 70.46 -53.05 67.33
C THR A 158 69.51 -53.23 66.13
N GLN A 159 69.22 -54.46 65.73
CA GLN A 159 68.30 -54.75 64.61
C GLN A 159 66.84 -54.56 65.01
N LEU A 160 66.50 -54.75 66.29
CA LEU A 160 65.17 -54.46 66.83
C LEU A 160 64.95 -52.94 66.88
N GLN A 161 65.93 -52.19 67.37
CA GLN A 161 65.90 -50.73 67.41
C GLN A 161 65.79 -50.11 66.01
N GLU A 162 66.56 -50.59 65.03
CA GLU A 162 66.45 -50.15 63.63
C GLU A 162 65.04 -50.40 63.05
N ALA A 163 64.41 -51.52 63.43
CA ALA A 163 63.05 -51.84 62.98
C ALA A 163 61.99 -50.97 63.67
N ASP A 164 62.17 -50.63 64.95
CA ASP A 164 61.31 -49.71 65.69
C ASP A 164 61.37 -48.30 65.09
N GLU A 165 62.57 -47.76 64.87
CA GLU A 165 62.77 -46.44 64.25
C GLU A 165 62.15 -46.36 62.85
N LEU A 166 62.29 -47.42 62.05
CA LEU A 166 61.70 -47.50 60.73
C LEU A 166 60.16 -47.55 60.80
N LEU A 167 59.57 -48.31 61.73
CA LEU A 167 58.13 -48.36 61.91
C LEU A 167 57.58 -47.00 62.36
N ASP A 168 58.23 -46.34 63.34
CA ASP A 168 57.82 -45.02 63.82
C ASP A 168 57.88 -43.96 62.72
N LYS A 169 58.90 -44.02 61.85
CA LYS A 169 59.00 -43.14 60.67
C LYS A 169 57.83 -43.35 59.71
N GLU A 170 57.52 -44.59 59.34
CA GLU A 170 56.39 -44.85 58.43
C GLU A 170 55.04 -44.53 59.09
N ARG A 171 54.91 -44.71 60.42
CA ARG A 171 53.73 -44.30 61.19
C ARG A 171 53.53 -42.78 61.12
N LEU A 172 54.60 -42.00 61.27
CA LEU A 172 54.55 -40.54 61.17
C LEU A 172 54.12 -40.10 59.77
N ASN A 173 54.72 -40.67 58.72
CA ASN A 173 54.35 -40.38 57.33
C ASN A 173 52.87 -40.67 57.05
N PHE A 174 52.36 -41.79 57.56
CA PHE A 174 50.95 -42.14 57.47
C PHE A 174 50.07 -41.10 58.15
N TYR A 175 50.35 -40.74 59.40
CA TYR A 175 49.57 -39.75 60.15
C TYR A 175 49.59 -38.36 59.51
N GLU A 176 50.75 -37.88 59.07
CA GLU A 176 50.85 -36.61 58.35
C GLU A 176 49.98 -36.64 57.10
N SER A 177 50.05 -37.71 56.30
CA SER A 177 49.23 -37.84 55.09
C SER A 177 47.72 -37.91 55.39
N SER A 178 47.33 -38.55 56.50
CA SER A 178 45.93 -38.66 56.95
C SER A 178 45.37 -37.30 57.35
N VAL A 179 46.12 -36.54 58.16
CA VAL A 179 45.73 -35.21 58.62
C VAL A 179 45.67 -34.23 57.45
N GLU A 180 46.66 -34.25 56.55
CA GLU A 180 46.65 -33.44 55.33
C GLU A 180 45.42 -33.75 54.45
N TYR A 181 45.04 -35.03 54.34
CA TYR A 181 43.90 -35.44 53.53
C TYR A 181 42.58 -34.98 54.16
N VAL A 182 42.39 -35.19 55.46
CA VAL A 182 41.21 -34.70 56.19
C VAL A 182 41.09 -33.17 56.12
N TYR A 183 42.20 -32.46 56.31
CA TYR A 183 42.25 -31.00 56.17
C TYR A 183 41.79 -30.56 54.77
N GLN A 184 42.28 -31.21 53.72
CA GLN A 184 41.89 -30.88 52.35
C GLN A 184 40.40 -31.13 52.12
N ILE A 185 39.83 -32.24 52.62
CA ILE A 185 38.39 -32.50 52.52
C ILE A 185 37.58 -31.39 53.21
N GLN A 186 37.92 -31.04 54.45
CA GLN A 186 37.26 -29.97 55.18
C GLN A 186 37.36 -28.62 54.45
N GLN A 187 38.54 -28.30 53.91
CA GLN A 187 38.75 -27.08 53.14
C GLN A 187 37.82 -27.00 51.92
N VAL A 188 37.64 -28.11 51.18
CA VAL A 188 36.69 -28.14 50.05
C VAL A 188 35.24 -28.00 50.53
N GLN A 189 34.87 -28.60 51.67
CA GLN A 189 33.51 -28.49 52.25
C GLN A 189 33.16 -27.05 52.67
N ASP A 190 34.14 -26.28 53.11
CA ASP A 190 33.92 -24.86 53.44
C ASP A 190 33.97 -23.97 52.20
N ARG A 191 34.95 -24.18 51.32
CA ARG A 191 35.08 -23.42 50.08
C ARG A 191 33.88 -23.54 49.17
N LYS A 192 33.27 -24.73 49.04
CA LYS A 192 32.09 -24.92 48.19
C LYS A 192 30.93 -23.98 48.53
N LYS A 193 30.86 -23.48 49.77
CA LYS A 193 29.77 -22.59 50.22
C LYS A 193 29.81 -21.24 49.49
N PHE A 194 30.99 -20.79 49.06
CA PHE A 194 31.17 -19.51 48.38
C PHE A 194 31.76 -19.67 46.97
N ASP A 195 32.80 -20.49 46.78
CA ASP A 195 33.47 -20.68 45.48
C ASP A 195 32.54 -21.29 44.39
N VAL A 196 31.39 -21.88 44.78
CA VAL A 196 30.37 -22.39 43.84
C VAL A 196 29.18 -21.42 43.70
N VAL A 197 28.76 -20.77 44.79
CA VAL A 197 27.54 -19.95 44.80
C VAL A 197 27.81 -18.55 44.24
N GLU A 198 28.94 -17.93 44.55
CA GLU A 198 29.28 -16.58 44.09
C GLU A 198 29.34 -16.47 42.56
N PRO A 199 29.96 -17.41 41.80
CA PRO A 199 29.95 -17.38 40.33
C PRO A 199 28.54 -17.40 39.73
N VAL A 200 27.65 -18.24 40.30
CA VAL A 200 26.26 -18.36 39.85
C VAL A 200 25.48 -17.08 40.16
N LEU A 201 25.66 -16.52 41.36
CA LEU A 201 25.04 -15.27 41.76
C LEU A 201 25.49 -14.10 40.87
N ALA A 202 26.79 -13.98 40.60
CA ALA A 202 27.35 -12.95 39.73
C ALA A 202 26.79 -13.02 38.30
N PHE A 203 26.65 -14.23 37.77
CA PHE A 203 26.04 -14.45 36.46
C PHE A 203 24.55 -14.06 36.43
N LEU A 204 23.77 -14.48 37.43
CA LEU A 204 22.36 -14.10 37.55
C LEU A 204 22.19 -12.59 37.69
N HIS A 205 23.02 -11.94 38.51
CA HIS A 205 23.01 -10.49 38.67
C HIS A 205 23.30 -9.78 37.33
N SER A 206 24.27 -10.28 36.56
CA SER A 206 24.58 -9.73 35.23
C SER A 206 23.37 -9.78 34.29
N ILE A 207 22.63 -10.90 34.27
CA ILE A 207 21.41 -11.05 33.46
C ILE A 207 20.34 -10.05 33.90
N LEU A 208 20.11 -9.90 35.21
CA LEU A 208 19.11 -8.97 35.74
C LEU A 208 19.46 -7.52 35.41
N THR A 209 20.73 -7.14 35.52
CA THR A 209 21.22 -5.82 35.14
C THR A 209 21.00 -5.54 33.65
N LEU A 210 21.29 -6.49 32.76
CA LEU A 210 21.02 -6.35 31.33
C LEU A 210 19.52 -6.17 31.04
N ASN A 211 18.66 -6.92 31.73
CA ASN A 211 17.21 -6.80 31.55
C ASN A 211 16.71 -5.40 31.96
N ASN A 212 17.20 -4.85 33.08
CA ASN A 212 16.86 -3.50 33.51
C ASN A 212 17.35 -2.46 32.49
N LEU A 213 18.58 -2.59 32.00
CA LEU A 213 19.14 -1.68 31.00
C LEU A 213 18.31 -1.71 29.69
N THR A 214 17.85 -2.90 29.28
CA THR A 214 16.96 -3.04 28.11
C THR A 214 15.63 -2.33 28.32
N VAL A 215 15.08 -2.35 29.54
CA VAL A 215 13.85 -1.62 29.88
C VAL A 215 14.08 -0.11 29.79
N GLU A 216 15.19 0.39 30.31
CA GLU A 216 15.57 1.81 30.22
C GLU A 216 15.73 2.26 28.76
N MET A 217 16.48 1.51 27.94
CA MET A 217 16.62 1.78 26.50
C MET A 217 15.27 1.79 25.77
N THR A 218 14.36 0.88 26.14
CA THR A 218 13.02 0.85 25.55
C THR A 218 12.19 2.08 25.95
N GLN A 219 12.29 2.53 27.21
CA GLN A 219 11.61 3.74 27.68
C GLN A 219 12.14 4.98 26.96
N ASP A 220 13.46 5.07 26.80
CA ASP A 220 14.13 6.13 26.06
C ASP A 220 13.73 6.21 24.59
N PHE A 221 13.33 5.07 23.99
CA PHE A 221 12.84 4.98 22.61
C PHE A 221 11.34 5.32 22.45
N MET A 222 10.56 5.32 23.54
CA MET A 222 9.11 5.55 23.48
C MET A 222 8.69 6.88 22.82
N PRO A 223 9.35 8.03 23.06
CA PRO A 223 8.96 9.29 22.44
C PRO A 223 9.04 9.22 20.90
N TYR A 224 10.15 8.70 20.38
CA TYR A 224 10.34 8.50 18.94
C TYR A 224 9.28 7.55 18.36
N LYS A 225 9.00 6.43 19.04
CA LYS A 225 7.95 5.49 18.63
C LYS A 225 6.59 6.18 18.52
N GLN A 226 6.22 7.02 19.50
CA GLN A 226 4.93 7.73 19.49
C GLN A 226 4.85 8.73 18.34
N GLU A 227 5.93 9.49 18.10
CA GLU A 227 6.02 10.43 16.98
C GLU A 227 5.90 9.70 15.63
N LEU A 228 6.62 8.58 15.46
CA LEU A 228 6.56 7.77 14.25
C LEU A 228 5.16 7.20 14.01
N GLN A 229 4.47 6.74 15.06
CA GLN A 229 3.09 6.25 14.95
C GLN A 229 2.12 7.34 14.46
N LEU A 230 2.25 8.56 14.97
CA LEU A 230 1.47 9.71 14.52
C LEU A 230 1.78 10.05 13.04
N SER A 231 3.06 10.06 12.68
CA SER A 231 3.50 10.30 11.30
C SER A 231 2.94 9.25 10.31
N LEU A 232 2.99 7.97 10.67
CA LEU A 232 2.42 6.88 9.86
C LEU A 232 0.90 7.00 9.70
N GLN A 233 0.20 7.41 10.76
CA GLN A 233 -1.25 7.63 10.67
C GLN A 233 -1.58 8.80 9.75
N ASN A 234 -0.81 9.90 9.81
CA ASN A 234 -0.98 11.04 8.92
C ASN A 234 -0.71 10.65 7.45
N THR A 235 0.35 9.87 7.21
CA THR A 235 0.69 9.35 5.87
C THR A 235 -0.43 8.46 5.32
N ARG A 236 -1.00 7.59 6.15
CA ARG A 236 -2.15 6.74 5.75
C ARG A 236 -3.37 7.59 5.38
N ASN A 237 -3.68 8.61 6.18
CA ASN A 237 -4.80 9.51 5.90
C ASN A 237 -4.57 10.30 4.60
N HIS A 238 -3.32 10.73 4.35
CA HIS A 238 -2.97 11.42 3.11
C HIS A 238 -3.14 10.50 1.89
N PHE A 239 -2.64 9.27 1.98
CA PHE A 239 -2.80 8.27 0.92
C PHE A 239 -4.28 8.05 0.55
N GLU A 240 -5.17 7.87 1.53
CA GLU A 240 -6.59 7.69 1.25
C GLU A 240 -7.21 8.89 0.52
N SER A 241 -6.87 10.11 0.94
CA SER A 241 -7.33 11.34 0.26
C SER A 241 -6.81 11.43 -1.17
N THR A 242 -5.51 11.21 -1.39
CA THR A 242 -4.90 11.30 -2.72
C THR A 242 -5.36 10.17 -3.63
N ARG A 243 -5.62 8.97 -3.09
CA ARG A 243 -6.19 7.83 -3.81
C ARG A 243 -7.56 8.19 -4.39
N GLU A 244 -8.44 8.80 -3.59
CA GLU A 244 -9.77 9.22 -4.06
C GLU A 244 -9.68 10.25 -5.19
N GLU A 245 -8.81 11.25 -5.06
CA GLU A 245 -8.56 12.25 -6.11
C GLU A 245 -7.99 11.62 -7.39
N MET A 246 -7.04 10.69 -7.25
CA MET A 246 -6.44 9.96 -8.37
C MET A 246 -7.46 9.05 -9.06
N GLU A 247 -8.35 8.42 -8.30
CA GLU A 247 -9.46 7.65 -8.85
C GLU A 247 -10.46 8.54 -9.61
N GLU A 248 -10.76 9.73 -9.11
CA GLU A 248 -11.61 10.70 -9.80
C GLU A 248 -10.95 11.21 -11.08
N LEU A 249 -9.66 11.54 -11.04
CA LEU A 249 -8.88 11.92 -12.22
C LEU A 249 -8.86 10.77 -13.25
N MET A 250 -8.60 9.53 -12.82
CA MET A 250 -8.65 8.37 -13.69
C MET A 250 -10.03 8.21 -14.33
N LYS A 251 -11.13 8.35 -13.56
CA LYS A 251 -12.50 8.28 -14.09
C LYS A 251 -12.75 9.37 -15.13
N ARG A 252 -12.27 10.60 -14.90
CA ARG A 252 -12.35 11.71 -15.86
C ARG A 252 -11.56 11.42 -17.14
N MET A 253 -10.34 10.89 -17.02
CA MET A 253 -9.48 10.54 -18.17
C MET A 253 -10.02 9.38 -19.00
N LYS A 254 -10.83 8.49 -18.41
CA LYS A 254 -11.53 7.40 -19.11
C LYS A 254 -12.79 7.87 -19.85
N HIS A 255 -13.22 9.12 -19.68
CA HIS A 255 -14.46 9.61 -20.29
C HIS A 255 -14.31 9.78 -21.81
N PRO A 256 -15.22 9.23 -22.65
CA PRO A 256 -15.08 9.21 -24.11
C PRO A 256 -14.88 10.60 -24.76
N THR A 257 -15.45 11.64 -24.17
CA THR A 257 -15.33 13.03 -24.68
C THR A 257 -13.94 13.64 -24.49
N GLN A 258 -13.06 13.07 -23.65
CA GLN A 258 -11.67 13.48 -23.51
C GLN A 258 -10.70 12.68 -24.39
N ILE A 259 -11.13 11.51 -24.89
CA ILE A 259 -10.36 10.67 -25.80
C ILE A 259 -10.22 11.41 -27.14
N GLY A 260 -9.04 12.01 -27.37
CA GLY A 260 -8.71 12.73 -28.61
C GLY A 260 -8.94 14.25 -28.60
N LYS A 261 -9.37 14.85 -27.49
CA LYS A 261 -9.45 16.32 -27.34
C LYS A 261 -8.18 16.87 -26.68
N MET A 262 -7.14 17.11 -27.48
CA MET A 262 -6.02 17.99 -27.11
C MET A 262 -6.38 19.43 -27.48
N HIS A 263 -7.35 20.05 -26.79
CA HIS A 263 -7.72 21.44 -27.08
C HIS A 263 -6.62 22.40 -26.62
N GLY A 264 -6.10 23.22 -27.54
CA GLY A 264 -5.26 24.39 -27.21
C GLY A 264 -3.77 24.14 -27.07
N GLN A 265 -3.24 22.96 -27.39
CA GLN A 265 -1.79 22.77 -27.45
C GLN A 265 -1.23 23.32 -28.78
N PRO A 266 -0.13 24.10 -28.78
CA PRO A 266 0.54 24.61 -29.99
C PRO A 266 1.19 23.50 -30.83
N THR A 267 1.09 22.26 -30.35
CA THR A 267 1.65 21.05 -30.91
C THR A 267 0.58 19.99 -31.04
N ILE A 268 0.46 19.38 -32.22
CA ILE A 268 -0.32 18.15 -32.41
C ILE A 268 0.64 16.97 -32.49
N GLU A 269 0.31 15.89 -31.79
CA GLU A 269 1.11 14.67 -31.80
C GLU A 269 0.22 13.42 -31.88
N GLY A 270 0.78 12.35 -32.45
CA GLY A 270 0.08 11.09 -32.59
C GLY A 270 0.65 10.19 -33.67
N TYR A 271 0.09 8.99 -33.77
CA TYR A 271 0.52 8.02 -34.79
C TYR A 271 -0.04 8.36 -36.17
N LEU A 272 0.84 8.39 -37.16
CA LEU A 272 0.51 8.47 -38.58
C LEU A 272 1.25 7.37 -39.34
N TYR A 273 0.69 6.91 -40.46
CA TYR A 273 1.40 6.03 -41.39
C TYR A 273 1.90 6.85 -42.57
N SER A 274 3.19 6.75 -42.88
CA SER A 274 3.78 7.41 -44.04
C SER A 274 3.98 6.42 -45.18
N GLN A 275 3.65 6.86 -46.39
CA GLN A 275 3.85 6.08 -47.60
C GLN A 275 5.32 6.16 -48.03
N GLU A 276 6.03 5.03 -47.95
CA GLU A 276 7.40 4.90 -48.41
C GLU A 276 7.46 4.10 -49.71
N LYS A 277 8.22 4.62 -50.67
CA LYS A 277 8.49 3.96 -51.95
C LYS A 277 9.84 3.27 -51.86
N TRP A 278 9.91 2.01 -52.24
CA TRP A 278 11.14 1.25 -52.39
C TRP A 278 11.16 0.57 -53.76
N ALA A 279 12.27 -0.09 -54.13
CA ALA A 279 12.60 -0.46 -55.50
C ALA A 279 11.50 -1.24 -56.28
N LEU A 280 10.62 -1.97 -55.60
CA LEU A 280 9.58 -2.81 -56.22
C LEU A 280 8.17 -2.59 -55.63
N GLY A 281 7.94 -1.54 -54.84
CA GLY A 281 6.61 -1.33 -54.26
C GLY A 281 6.49 -0.16 -53.29
N VAL A 282 5.32 -0.12 -52.65
CA VAL A 282 4.94 0.90 -51.67
C VAL A 282 4.66 0.22 -50.34
N SER A 283 5.25 0.73 -49.26
CA SER A 283 4.99 0.29 -47.90
C SER A 283 4.44 1.45 -47.05
N TRP A 284 3.60 1.12 -46.08
CA TRP A 284 3.12 2.09 -45.09
C TRP A 284 3.85 1.86 -43.79
N VAL A 285 4.65 2.83 -43.37
CA VAL A 285 5.48 2.72 -42.16
C VAL A 285 4.85 3.59 -41.07
N LYS A 286 4.73 3.03 -39.87
CA LYS A 286 4.13 3.70 -38.71
C LYS A 286 5.14 4.62 -38.04
N TYR A 287 4.76 5.88 -37.92
CA TYR A 287 5.55 6.91 -37.24
C TYR A 287 4.74 7.51 -36.09
N TYR A 288 5.42 7.85 -34.99
CA TYR A 288 4.92 8.82 -34.02
C TYR A 288 5.33 10.21 -34.49
N CYS A 289 4.36 11.02 -34.88
CA CYS A 289 4.59 12.31 -35.48
C CYS A 289 4.28 13.43 -34.49
N LYS A 290 5.04 14.52 -34.56
CA LYS A 290 4.80 15.77 -33.83
C LYS A 290 4.88 16.95 -34.78
N TYR A 291 3.91 17.87 -34.72
CA TYR A 291 3.95 19.11 -35.47
C TYR A 291 3.92 20.31 -34.54
N HIS A 292 4.87 21.23 -34.70
CA HIS A 292 4.96 22.48 -33.97
C HIS A 292 4.52 23.64 -34.86
N LYS A 293 3.34 24.23 -34.58
CA LYS A 293 2.75 25.25 -35.46
C LYS A 293 3.60 26.52 -35.60
N ALA A 294 4.23 26.96 -34.50
CA ALA A 294 5.05 28.18 -34.49
C ALA A 294 6.30 28.09 -35.39
N SER A 295 6.96 26.93 -35.42
CA SER A 295 8.17 26.70 -36.21
C SER A 295 7.89 26.03 -37.56
N LYS A 296 6.65 25.58 -37.80
CA LYS A 296 6.26 24.69 -38.91
C LYS A 296 7.10 23.40 -38.99
N LEU A 297 7.62 22.95 -37.85
CA LEU A 297 8.47 21.77 -37.75
C LEU A 297 7.60 20.52 -37.59
N PHE A 298 7.79 19.54 -38.48
CA PHE A 298 7.16 18.23 -38.46
C PHE A 298 8.21 17.15 -38.20
N VAL A 299 8.12 16.47 -37.06
CA VAL A 299 9.06 15.44 -36.63
C VAL A 299 8.39 14.08 -36.74
N MET A 300 9.07 13.10 -37.34
CA MET A 300 8.61 11.73 -37.49
C MET A 300 9.59 10.76 -36.80
N VAL A 301 9.10 9.99 -35.83
CA VAL A 301 9.89 8.97 -35.12
C VAL A 301 9.34 7.58 -35.46
N PRO A 302 10.14 6.66 -36.02
CA PRO A 302 9.69 5.30 -36.31
C PRO A 302 9.15 4.61 -35.05
N ALA A 303 7.95 4.01 -35.14
CA ALA A 303 7.35 3.32 -34.00
C ALA A 303 8.02 1.96 -33.69
N GLU A 304 8.65 1.34 -34.70
CA GLU A 304 9.39 0.08 -34.60
C GLU A 304 10.80 0.26 -35.20
N PRO A 305 11.87 0.31 -34.40
CA PRO A 305 13.22 0.44 -34.94
C PRO A 305 13.64 -0.87 -35.63
N LYS A 306 13.89 -0.83 -36.95
CA LYS A 306 14.49 -1.97 -37.66
C LYS A 306 15.95 -2.15 -37.19
N PRO A 307 16.40 -3.37 -36.83
CA PRO A 307 17.70 -3.60 -36.18
C PRO A 307 18.93 -3.29 -37.05
N ALA A 308 18.78 -3.07 -38.36
CA ALA A 308 19.90 -2.89 -39.30
C ALA A 308 20.22 -1.43 -39.68
N THR A 309 19.38 -0.46 -39.34
CA THR A 309 19.60 0.97 -39.65
C THR A 309 19.00 1.82 -38.55
N LYS A 310 19.83 2.48 -37.74
CA LYS A 310 19.41 3.53 -36.81
C LYS A 310 18.90 4.74 -37.61
N GLN A 311 17.67 4.69 -38.09
CA GLN A 311 16.98 5.87 -38.61
C GLN A 311 16.56 6.73 -37.40
N GLY A 312 17.27 7.83 -37.20
CA GLY A 312 16.89 8.85 -36.21
C GLY A 312 15.58 9.55 -36.57
N PRO A 313 15.10 10.47 -35.71
CA PRO A 313 13.93 11.29 -36.02
C PRO A 313 14.12 12.02 -37.35
N THR A 314 13.12 11.94 -38.23
CA THR A 314 13.11 12.74 -39.47
C THR A 314 12.45 14.07 -39.17
N GLU A 315 13.18 15.16 -39.34
CA GLU A 315 12.69 16.52 -39.18
C GLU A 315 12.40 17.14 -40.55
N LEU A 316 11.20 17.67 -40.75
CA LEU A 316 10.74 18.25 -42.00
C LEU A 316 10.08 19.60 -41.73
N LYS A 317 10.38 20.62 -42.54
CA LYS A 317 9.73 21.92 -42.44
C LYS A 317 8.56 21.99 -43.41
N LEU A 318 7.36 22.21 -42.89
CA LEU A 318 6.13 22.21 -43.66
C LEU A 318 6.02 23.43 -44.59
N LYS A 319 5.80 23.19 -45.88
CA LYS A 319 5.40 24.20 -46.89
C LYS A 319 3.89 24.33 -46.94
N SER A 320 3.21 23.22 -47.21
CA SER A 320 1.77 23.16 -47.40
C SER A 320 1.24 21.79 -46.98
N CYS A 321 -0.05 21.73 -46.63
CA CYS A 321 -0.77 20.52 -46.30
C CYS A 321 -2.08 20.50 -47.10
N PHE A 322 -2.41 19.39 -47.74
CA PHE A 322 -3.61 19.31 -48.58
C PHE A 322 -4.16 17.88 -48.67
N ARG A 323 -5.45 17.77 -49.00
CA ARG A 323 -6.08 16.48 -49.31
C ARG A 323 -6.35 16.37 -50.81
N ARG A 324 -5.90 15.27 -51.43
CA ARG A 324 -6.24 14.94 -52.83
C ARG A 324 -7.72 14.53 -52.97
N LYS A 325 -8.26 14.60 -54.20
CA LYS A 325 -9.60 14.07 -54.52
C LYS A 325 -9.67 12.57 -54.20
N THR A 326 -10.85 12.10 -53.76
CA THR A 326 -11.12 10.79 -53.15
C THR A 326 -10.68 9.58 -54.00
N GLU A 327 -10.47 9.74 -55.31
CA GLU A 327 -10.18 8.65 -56.26
C GLU A 327 -8.68 8.37 -56.48
N SER A 328 -7.78 9.05 -55.77
CA SER A 328 -6.33 9.00 -56.06
C SER A 328 -5.48 8.07 -55.18
N ILE A 329 -6.03 7.52 -54.09
CA ILE A 329 -5.33 6.63 -53.15
C ILE A 329 -6.31 5.59 -52.59
N ASP A 330 -6.00 4.30 -52.72
CA ASP A 330 -6.79 3.19 -52.14
C ASP A 330 -6.51 2.98 -50.63
N LYS A 331 -6.57 4.08 -49.85
CA LYS A 331 -6.45 4.07 -48.38
C LYS A 331 -7.29 5.20 -47.78
N ARG A 332 -7.98 4.89 -46.67
CA ARG A 332 -8.82 5.85 -45.95
C ARG A 332 -7.99 6.86 -45.15
N PHE A 333 -8.53 8.07 -44.98
CA PHE A 333 -8.01 9.13 -44.10
C PHE A 333 -6.62 9.67 -44.47
N CYS A 334 -6.28 9.64 -45.76
CA CYS A 334 -5.00 10.13 -46.26
C CYS A 334 -5.01 11.63 -46.52
N PHE A 335 -3.84 12.25 -46.34
CA PHE A 335 -3.53 13.63 -46.71
C PHE A 335 -2.05 13.73 -47.09
N ASP A 336 -1.66 14.80 -47.75
CA ASP A 336 -0.29 15.00 -48.21
C ASP A 336 0.30 16.27 -47.60
N ILE A 337 1.59 16.21 -47.29
CA ILE A 337 2.36 17.37 -46.85
C ILE A 337 3.49 17.63 -47.84
N GLU A 338 3.67 18.90 -48.19
CA GLU A 338 4.84 19.39 -48.91
C GLU A 338 5.84 19.93 -47.91
N THR A 339 7.12 19.63 -48.13
CA THR A 339 8.20 20.01 -47.21
C THR A 339 9.33 20.70 -47.96
N TYR A 340 10.20 21.43 -47.27
CA TYR A 340 11.36 22.07 -47.91
C TYR A 340 12.44 21.07 -48.28
N GLU A 341 12.52 19.97 -47.54
CA GLU A 341 13.56 18.96 -47.63
C GLU A 341 13.26 17.90 -48.69
N ARG A 342 11.98 17.71 -49.07
CA ARG A 342 11.57 16.71 -50.06
C ARG A 342 10.91 17.36 -51.27
N ASN A 343 11.34 16.92 -52.46
CA ASN A 343 10.79 17.36 -53.75
C ASN A 343 9.46 16.69 -54.11
N ILE A 344 9.06 15.66 -53.35
CA ILE A 344 7.81 14.91 -53.55
C ILE A 344 6.97 15.05 -52.28
N PRO A 345 5.65 15.30 -52.39
CA PRO A 345 4.76 15.31 -51.24
C PRO A 345 4.84 14.00 -50.45
N VAL A 346 4.86 14.10 -49.12
CA VAL A 346 4.80 12.95 -48.23
C VAL A 346 3.35 12.62 -47.97
N THR A 347 2.91 11.45 -48.43
CA THR A 347 1.56 10.96 -48.17
C THR A 347 1.50 10.34 -46.77
N LEU A 348 0.56 10.84 -45.97
CA LEU A 348 0.32 10.43 -44.59
C LEU A 348 -1.11 9.88 -44.46
N GLN A 349 -1.27 8.88 -43.61
CA GLN A 349 -2.56 8.28 -43.27
C GLN A 349 -2.82 8.43 -41.77
N ALA A 350 -3.96 9.05 -41.46
CA ALA A 350 -4.47 9.18 -40.09
C ALA A 350 -5.28 7.95 -39.66
N VAL A 351 -5.47 7.81 -38.34
CA VAL A 351 -6.20 6.67 -37.75
C VAL A 351 -7.73 6.77 -37.89
N SER A 352 -8.25 7.98 -38.11
CA SER A 352 -9.68 8.23 -38.29
C SER A 352 -9.91 9.54 -39.06
N GLU A 353 -11.13 9.74 -39.56
CA GLU A 353 -11.50 10.99 -40.24
C GLU A 353 -11.43 12.20 -39.30
N ALA A 354 -11.82 12.05 -38.04
CA ALA A 354 -11.68 13.08 -37.03
C ALA A 354 -10.20 13.44 -36.78
N ASN A 355 -9.33 12.43 -36.69
CA ASN A 355 -7.90 12.65 -36.51
C ASN A 355 -7.26 13.31 -37.74
N ARG A 356 -7.66 12.91 -38.96
CA ARG A 356 -7.22 13.57 -40.21
C ARG A 356 -7.58 15.05 -40.20
N LYS A 357 -8.81 15.41 -39.83
CA LYS A 357 -9.26 16.81 -39.75
C LYS A 357 -8.43 17.63 -38.76
N LEU A 358 -8.12 17.07 -37.58
CA LEU A 358 -7.26 17.74 -36.60
C LEU A 358 -5.84 17.98 -37.14
N TRP A 359 -5.24 17.00 -37.82
CA TRP A 359 -3.93 17.15 -38.46
C TRP A 359 -3.94 18.19 -39.58
N MET A 360 -4.98 18.20 -40.41
CA MET A 360 -5.18 19.20 -41.45
C MET A 360 -5.35 20.60 -40.85
N GLU A 361 -6.20 20.77 -39.83
CA GLU A 361 -6.44 22.04 -39.16
C GLU A 361 -5.18 22.59 -38.48
N ALA A 362 -4.44 21.73 -37.78
CA ALA A 362 -3.18 22.12 -37.15
C ALA A 362 -2.15 22.64 -38.16
N MET A 363 -2.11 22.04 -39.36
CA MET A 363 -1.20 22.36 -40.46
C MET A 363 -1.75 23.39 -41.47
N ASP A 364 -2.89 24.04 -41.16
CA ASP A 364 -3.59 24.98 -42.05
C ASP A 364 -3.87 24.38 -43.45
N GLY A 365 -4.26 23.11 -43.47
CA GLY A 365 -4.38 22.29 -44.67
C GLY A 365 -5.62 22.60 -45.52
N LYS A 366 -5.50 22.47 -46.84
CA LYS A 366 -6.57 22.78 -47.80
C LYS A 366 -7.40 21.53 -48.14
N GLU A 367 -8.72 21.64 -48.01
CA GLU A 367 -9.68 20.64 -48.48
C GLU A 367 -9.99 20.84 -49.99
N PRO A 368 -10.31 19.78 -50.76
CA PRO A 368 -10.75 19.92 -52.13
C PRO A 368 -12.15 20.55 -52.19
N ILE A 369 -12.31 21.55 -53.06
CA ILE A 369 -13.58 22.26 -53.27
C ILE A 369 -14.57 21.32 -53.96
N TYR A 370 -15.67 20.98 -53.28
CA TYR A 370 -16.82 20.29 -53.87
C TYR A 370 -17.93 21.32 -54.11
N HIS A 371 -18.36 21.49 -55.36
CA HIS A 371 -19.62 22.17 -55.65
C HIS A 371 -20.76 21.15 -55.45
N SER A 372 -21.62 21.35 -54.45
CA SER A 372 -22.83 20.53 -54.22
C SER A 372 -24.00 21.44 -53.78
N PRO A 373 -25.26 21.15 -54.17
CA PRO A 373 -26.33 22.14 -54.25
C PRO A 373 -26.98 22.44 -52.89
N ILE A 374 -27.00 23.72 -52.51
CA ILE A 374 -27.56 24.25 -51.27
C ILE A 374 -29.01 24.69 -51.53
N HIS A 375 -29.99 23.81 -51.28
CA HIS A 375 -31.39 24.19 -51.04
C HIS A 375 -32.09 23.01 -50.35
N LYS A 376 -32.20 23.04 -49.01
CA LYS A 376 -33.21 22.32 -48.18
C LYS A 376 -32.94 22.35 -46.66
N GLN A 377 -32.30 23.39 -46.12
CA GLN A 377 -32.11 23.51 -44.66
C GLN A 377 -33.03 24.56 -44.01
N ALA A 378 -33.56 25.52 -44.80
CA ALA A 378 -34.51 26.53 -44.32
C ALA A 378 -35.97 26.02 -44.14
N GLU A 379 -36.29 24.81 -44.60
CA GLU A 379 -37.64 24.22 -44.52
C GLU A 379 -37.89 23.39 -43.24
N MET A 380 -36.89 23.26 -42.36
CA MET A 380 -36.97 22.51 -41.09
C MET A 380 -36.77 23.41 -39.85
N GLU A 381 -37.18 24.67 -39.93
CA GLU A 381 -37.26 25.60 -38.80
C GLU A 381 -38.71 25.83 -38.37
N LEU A 382 -38.93 26.18 -37.10
CA LEU A 382 -40.25 26.55 -36.55
C LEU A 382 -40.73 27.87 -37.17
N ASN A 383 -41.42 27.77 -38.31
CA ASN A 383 -41.96 28.88 -39.09
C ASN A 383 -43.49 28.75 -39.29
N GLU A 384 -44.12 29.76 -39.89
CA GLU A 384 -45.59 29.80 -40.10
C GLU A 384 -46.12 28.60 -40.89
N VAL A 385 -45.33 28.07 -41.82
CA VAL A 385 -45.69 26.88 -42.62
C VAL A 385 -45.77 25.65 -41.71
N GLY A 386 -44.81 25.51 -40.79
CA GLY A 386 -44.79 24.49 -39.75
C GLY A 386 -46.00 24.54 -38.82
N PHE A 387 -46.34 25.72 -38.31
CA PHE A 387 -47.52 25.91 -37.45
C PHE A 387 -48.82 25.58 -38.19
N LYS A 388 -48.94 25.99 -39.45
CA LYS A 388 -50.11 25.69 -40.29
C LYS A 388 -50.24 24.19 -40.55
N PHE A 389 -49.13 23.50 -40.77
CA PHE A 389 -49.10 22.04 -40.93
C PHE A 389 -49.60 21.33 -39.67
N VAL A 390 -49.04 21.64 -38.50
CA VAL A 390 -49.44 21.02 -37.22
C VAL A 390 -50.91 21.30 -36.87
N ARG A 391 -51.40 22.54 -37.07
CA ARG A 391 -52.82 22.88 -36.87
C ARG A 391 -53.75 22.07 -37.78
N LYS A 392 -53.38 21.89 -39.05
CA LYS A 392 -54.16 21.06 -39.98
C LYS A 392 -54.19 19.60 -39.54
N CYS A 393 -53.06 19.05 -39.10
CA CYS A 393 -52.99 17.69 -38.56
C CYS A 393 -53.89 17.52 -37.32
N ILE A 394 -53.83 18.46 -36.37
CA ILE A 394 -54.66 18.44 -35.15
C ILE A 394 -56.15 18.50 -35.50
N ASN A 395 -56.56 19.47 -36.32
CA ASN A 395 -57.95 19.60 -36.74
C ASN A 395 -58.46 18.34 -37.45
N PHE A 396 -57.63 17.71 -38.29
CA PHE A 396 -57.99 16.46 -38.96
C PHE A 396 -58.18 15.30 -37.97
N VAL A 397 -57.30 15.18 -36.97
CA VAL A 397 -57.39 14.16 -35.92
C VAL A 397 -58.62 14.39 -35.04
N GLU A 398 -58.89 15.63 -34.63
CA GLU A 398 -60.04 15.95 -33.76
C GLU A 398 -61.39 15.83 -34.48
N THR A 399 -61.45 16.05 -35.80
CA THR A 399 -62.68 15.93 -36.60
C THR A 399 -62.96 14.51 -37.10
N LYS A 400 -61.95 13.73 -37.53
CA LYS A 400 -62.12 12.36 -38.06
C LYS A 400 -61.81 11.24 -37.05
N GLY A 401 -61.15 11.53 -35.94
CA GLY A 401 -60.52 10.55 -35.05
C GLY A 401 -61.25 10.15 -33.78
N LYS A 402 -62.58 10.28 -33.71
CA LYS A 402 -63.33 9.86 -32.51
C LYS A 402 -63.40 8.34 -32.31
N VAL A 403 -63.03 7.52 -33.29
CA VAL A 403 -62.99 6.05 -33.14
C VAL A 403 -61.84 5.50 -33.99
N THR A 404 -60.64 5.32 -33.45
CA THR A 404 -59.70 4.31 -33.99
C THR A 404 -58.57 4.02 -33.01
N ARG A 405 -58.49 2.73 -32.62
CA ARG A 405 -57.45 2.16 -31.77
C ARG A 405 -56.10 2.14 -32.51
N ASN A 406 -55.07 2.57 -31.80
CA ASN A 406 -53.63 2.35 -32.06
C ASN A 406 -52.91 3.40 -32.95
N LEU A 407 -52.26 4.37 -32.29
CA LEU A 407 -51.17 5.20 -32.84
C LEU A 407 -49.87 4.39 -32.89
N VAL A 408 -49.73 3.49 -33.86
CA VAL A 408 -48.48 2.73 -34.07
C VAL A 408 -47.60 3.44 -35.10
N SER A 409 -46.32 3.59 -34.77
CA SER A 409 -45.29 4.23 -35.59
C SER A 409 -45.09 3.49 -36.93
N PHE A 410 -45.30 4.17 -38.06
CA PHE A 410 -44.96 3.69 -39.41
C PHE A 410 -43.78 4.48 -40.01
N PRO A 411 -42.93 3.88 -40.87
CA PRO A 411 -41.74 4.54 -41.42
C PRO A 411 -42.00 5.32 -42.72
N TYR A 412 -41.32 6.48 -42.81
CA TYR A 412 -41.00 7.29 -44.00
C TYR A 412 -42.13 7.97 -44.79
N TYR A 413 -42.25 9.29 -44.60
CA TYR A 413 -42.89 10.21 -45.54
C TYR A 413 -41.84 11.13 -46.17
N GLN A 414 -41.79 11.19 -47.50
CA GLN A 414 -40.73 11.88 -48.27
C GLN A 414 -41.26 13.09 -49.06
N LYS A 415 -42.16 13.90 -48.46
CA LYS A 415 -42.65 15.16 -49.06
C LYS A 415 -42.69 16.31 -48.03
N CYS A 416 -42.45 17.54 -48.51
CA CYS A 416 -42.31 18.75 -47.69
C CYS A 416 -43.63 19.18 -47.01
N PRO A 417 -43.59 19.81 -45.81
CA PRO A 417 -44.77 20.12 -44.99
C PRO A 417 -45.75 21.14 -45.61
N GLY A 418 -45.29 21.99 -46.53
CA GLY A 418 -46.06 23.14 -47.04
C GLY A 418 -47.16 22.83 -48.06
N ASP A 419 -47.11 21.66 -48.71
CA ASP A 419 -47.87 21.36 -49.94
C ASP A 419 -48.85 20.19 -49.80
N VAL A 420 -49.22 19.84 -48.55
CA VAL A 420 -50.13 18.72 -48.27
C VAL A 420 -51.58 19.18 -48.38
N ASP A 421 -52.30 18.64 -49.37
CA ASP A 421 -53.75 18.79 -49.51
C ASP A 421 -54.47 17.74 -48.62
N PHE A 422 -55.22 18.22 -47.64
CA PHE A 422 -55.94 17.40 -46.65
C PHE A 422 -57.40 17.11 -47.07
N HIS A 423 -57.85 17.61 -48.23
CA HIS A 423 -59.21 17.41 -48.74
C HIS A 423 -59.40 16.14 -49.57
N SER A 424 -58.34 15.43 -49.95
CA SER A 424 -58.45 14.11 -50.59
C SER A 424 -58.89 13.04 -49.59
N SER A 425 -59.84 12.19 -49.97
CA SER A 425 -60.42 11.09 -49.16
C SER A 425 -59.43 10.01 -48.70
N ASP A 426 -58.18 10.08 -49.12
CA ASP A 426 -57.25 8.94 -49.11
C ASP A 426 -56.29 8.91 -47.91
N TRP A 427 -56.31 9.95 -47.06
CA TRP A 427 -55.42 10.01 -45.90
C TRP A 427 -56.05 9.35 -44.67
N ASP A 428 -55.41 8.29 -44.18
CA ASP A 428 -55.76 7.67 -42.91
C ASP A 428 -55.16 8.45 -41.72
N ILE A 429 -55.77 8.28 -40.54
CA ILE A 429 -55.36 9.01 -39.34
C ILE A 429 -53.92 8.67 -38.91
N LYS A 430 -53.45 7.47 -39.24
CA LYS A 430 -52.11 6.97 -38.93
C LYS A 430 -51.05 7.70 -39.75
N THR A 431 -51.33 7.97 -41.01
CA THR A 431 -50.44 8.73 -41.90
C THR A 431 -50.29 10.17 -41.41
N ILE A 432 -51.40 10.83 -41.06
CA ILE A 432 -51.37 12.22 -40.59
C ILE A 432 -50.65 12.34 -39.24
N THR A 433 -50.93 11.44 -38.30
CA THR A 433 -50.28 11.43 -36.98
C THR A 433 -48.79 11.06 -37.06
N SER A 434 -48.41 10.16 -37.98
CA SER A 434 -47.00 9.86 -38.26
C SER A 434 -46.26 11.04 -38.89
N ALA A 435 -46.88 11.74 -39.85
CA ALA A 435 -46.30 12.92 -40.48
C ALA A 435 -46.10 14.08 -39.48
N MET A 436 -47.09 14.30 -38.59
CA MET A 436 -46.97 15.27 -37.49
C MET A 436 -45.85 14.88 -36.51
N LYS A 437 -45.78 13.61 -36.11
CA LYS A 437 -44.70 13.09 -35.25
C LYS A 437 -43.32 13.26 -35.90
N PHE A 438 -43.21 12.99 -37.19
CA PHE A 438 -41.97 13.16 -37.94
C PHE A 438 -41.55 14.64 -37.99
N TYR A 439 -42.48 15.54 -38.29
CA TYR A 439 -42.21 16.98 -38.29
C TYR A 439 -41.70 17.47 -36.92
N LEU A 440 -42.39 17.10 -35.83
CA LEU A 440 -41.99 17.46 -34.47
C LEU A 440 -40.64 16.84 -34.05
N ARG A 441 -40.31 15.66 -34.59
CA ARG A 441 -38.98 15.04 -34.40
C ARG A 441 -37.86 15.80 -35.13
N CYS A 442 -38.16 16.36 -36.29
CA CYS A 442 -37.21 17.18 -37.06
C CYS A 442 -37.04 18.59 -36.48
N VAL A 443 -38.03 19.08 -35.74
CA VAL A 443 -38.01 20.39 -35.06
C VAL A 443 -38.30 20.22 -33.56
N PRO A 444 -37.33 19.74 -32.76
CA PRO A 444 -37.58 19.39 -31.38
C PRO A 444 -37.91 20.61 -30.53
N VAL A 445 -39.06 20.58 -29.86
CA VAL A 445 -39.61 21.76 -29.18
C VAL A 445 -38.90 22.03 -27.84
N LEU A 446 -38.44 20.99 -27.15
CA LEU A 446 -37.93 21.03 -25.77
C LEU A 446 -36.42 20.74 -25.64
N LEU A 447 -35.67 20.74 -26.74
CA LEU A 447 -34.26 20.34 -26.71
C LEU A 447 -33.42 21.26 -25.80
N ASN A 448 -32.52 20.66 -25.02
CA ASN A 448 -31.60 21.28 -24.05
C ASN A 448 -32.16 21.77 -22.70
N LEU A 449 -33.48 21.85 -22.49
CA LEU A 449 -34.05 22.32 -21.21
C LEU A 449 -34.24 21.20 -20.16
N VAL A 450 -34.46 19.96 -20.59
CA VAL A 450 -34.66 18.79 -19.71
C VAL A 450 -33.43 18.46 -18.87
N LYS A 451 -32.22 18.80 -19.37
CA LYS A 451 -30.95 18.65 -18.63
C LYS A 451 -30.93 19.48 -17.34
N LEU A 452 -31.81 20.47 -17.20
CA LEU A 452 -31.89 21.37 -16.06
C LEU A 452 -32.94 20.93 -15.01
N ILE A 453 -33.73 19.88 -15.28
CA ILE A 453 -34.71 19.36 -14.30
C ILE A 453 -34.01 18.38 -13.35
N PRO A 454 -34.02 18.59 -12.03
CA PRO A 454 -33.39 17.69 -11.07
C PRO A 454 -34.02 16.29 -11.09
N ARG A 455 -33.21 15.25 -11.32
CA ARG A 455 -33.68 13.85 -11.43
C ARG A 455 -34.21 13.26 -10.11
N ARG A 456 -33.87 13.88 -8.97
CA ARG A 456 -34.28 13.48 -7.61
C ARG A 456 -34.99 14.62 -6.87
N ALA A 457 -35.95 15.24 -7.54
CA ALA A 457 -36.90 16.17 -6.93
C ALA A 457 -38.22 15.44 -6.59
N ASP A 458 -38.98 15.93 -5.62
CA ASP A 458 -40.36 15.52 -5.39
C ASP A 458 -41.28 16.01 -6.53
N LEU A 459 -42.57 15.66 -6.50
CA LEU A 459 -43.47 15.97 -7.62
C LEU A 459 -43.68 17.50 -7.79
N ASP A 460 -43.76 18.24 -6.68
CA ASP A 460 -44.00 19.68 -6.66
C ASP A 460 -42.77 20.48 -7.13
N ASP A 461 -41.55 20.08 -6.73
CA ASP A 461 -40.29 20.66 -7.21
C ASP A 461 -40.11 20.41 -8.72
N ARG A 462 -40.51 19.24 -9.22
CA ARG A 462 -40.50 18.93 -10.67
C ARG A 462 -41.49 19.79 -11.44
N LEU A 463 -42.70 19.97 -10.90
CA LEU A 463 -43.72 20.85 -11.47
C LEU A 463 -43.22 22.29 -11.56
N GLY A 464 -42.62 22.82 -10.48
CA GLY A 464 -42.02 24.15 -10.46
C GLY A 464 -40.87 24.32 -11.47
N ALA A 465 -40.00 23.30 -11.60
CA ALA A 465 -38.92 23.30 -12.58
C ALA A 465 -39.43 23.22 -14.03
N ILE A 466 -40.40 22.34 -14.32
CA ILE A 466 -41.03 22.23 -15.64
C ILE A 466 -41.66 23.58 -16.00
N HIS A 467 -42.46 24.16 -15.11
CA HIS A 467 -43.09 25.47 -15.31
C HIS A 467 -42.06 26.57 -15.64
N SER A 468 -40.99 26.68 -14.86
CA SER A 468 -39.91 27.65 -15.12
C SER A 468 -39.27 27.47 -16.50
N LEU A 469 -39.10 26.23 -16.95
CA LEU A 469 -38.48 25.92 -18.23
C LEU A 469 -39.40 26.18 -19.41
N THR A 470 -40.71 25.92 -19.29
CA THR A 470 -41.69 26.27 -20.32
C THR A 470 -41.67 27.77 -20.61
N TYR A 471 -41.46 28.60 -19.58
CA TYR A 471 -41.32 30.05 -19.72
C TYR A 471 -40.02 30.49 -20.40
N LYS A 472 -38.93 29.73 -20.23
CA LYS A 472 -37.61 30.00 -20.84
C LYS A 472 -37.51 29.55 -22.30
N LEU A 473 -38.50 28.84 -22.83
CA LEU A 473 -38.54 28.47 -24.24
C LEU A 473 -38.64 29.71 -25.14
N PRO A 474 -37.99 29.69 -26.33
CA PRO A 474 -38.27 30.66 -27.38
C PRO A 474 -39.77 30.74 -27.66
N GLU A 475 -40.25 31.94 -27.98
CA GLU A 475 -41.69 32.24 -28.13
C GLU A 475 -42.42 31.23 -29.04
N LYS A 476 -41.87 30.96 -30.23
CA LYS A 476 -42.43 29.99 -31.18
C LYS A 476 -42.41 28.54 -30.64
N ASN A 477 -41.40 28.15 -29.88
CA ASN A 477 -41.35 26.82 -29.27
C ASN A 477 -42.41 26.68 -28.17
N ARG A 478 -42.60 27.73 -27.35
CA ARG A 478 -43.63 27.76 -26.30
C ARG A 478 -45.04 27.70 -26.90
N GLU A 479 -45.29 28.45 -27.96
CA GLU A 479 -46.57 28.42 -28.68
C GLU A 479 -46.83 27.05 -29.31
N MET A 480 -45.84 26.45 -29.97
CA MET A 480 -45.99 25.10 -30.55
C MET A 480 -46.20 24.04 -29.48
N LEU A 481 -45.52 24.16 -28.33
CA LEU A 481 -45.71 23.26 -27.19
C LEU A 481 -47.11 23.39 -26.61
N SER A 482 -47.58 24.62 -26.37
CA SER A 482 -48.92 24.87 -25.82
C SER A 482 -50.00 24.27 -26.72
N LEU A 483 -49.91 24.55 -28.03
CA LEU A 483 -50.83 24.03 -29.05
C LEU A 483 -50.83 22.50 -29.12
N LEU A 484 -49.66 21.87 -28.96
CA LEU A 484 -49.54 20.43 -28.94
C LEU A 484 -50.13 19.83 -27.67
N ILE A 485 -49.75 20.32 -26.49
CA ILE A 485 -50.21 19.77 -25.20
C ILE A 485 -51.72 19.94 -25.06
N GLU A 486 -52.30 21.06 -25.50
CA GLU A 486 -53.75 21.26 -25.56
C GLU A 486 -54.44 20.16 -26.37
N HIS A 487 -53.91 19.84 -27.54
CA HIS A 487 -54.41 18.72 -28.34
C HIS A 487 -54.26 17.37 -27.63
N LEU A 488 -53.12 17.10 -26.98
CA LEU A 488 -52.92 15.83 -26.25
C LEU A 488 -53.87 15.70 -25.05
N VAL A 489 -54.18 16.80 -24.35
CA VAL A 489 -55.18 16.83 -23.28
C VAL A 489 -56.58 16.48 -23.82
N ASN A 490 -56.96 17.04 -24.97
CA ASN A 490 -58.22 16.69 -25.65
C ASN A 490 -58.27 15.20 -26.05
N VAL A 491 -57.15 14.65 -26.56
CA VAL A 491 -57.05 13.22 -26.89
C VAL A 491 -57.17 12.34 -25.64
N CYS A 492 -56.46 12.68 -24.56
CA CYS A 492 -56.52 11.97 -23.27
C CYS A 492 -57.88 12.03 -22.60
N SER A 493 -58.63 13.12 -22.79
CA SER A 493 -59.98 13.29 -22.25
C SER A 493 -61.00 12.29 -22.86
N ASN A 494 -60.65 11.66 -23.99
CA ASN A 494 -61.41 10.59 -24.64
C ASN A 494 -60.76 9.20 -24.45
N SER A 495 -59.91 9.04 -23.42
CA SER A 495 -59.13 7.81 -23.18
C SER A 495 -59.97 6.55 -22.97
N GLY A 496 -61.24 6.68 -22.57
CA GLY A 496 -62.17 5.56 -22.49
C GLY A 496 -62.39 4.83 -23.82
N ASP A 497 -62.32 5.56 -24.95
CA ASP A 497 -62.56 5.01 -26.29
C ASP A 497 -61.27 4.77 -27.08
N ASN A 498 -60.28 5.67 -26.96
CA ASN A 498 -59.04 5.61 -27.73
C ASN A 498 -57.85 4.96 -26.99
N LEU A 499 -57.99 4.65 -25.69
CA LEU A 499 -56.96 4.04 -24.81
C LEU A 499 -55.68 4.87 -24.64
N MET A 500 -55.68 6.14 -25.05
CA MET A 500 -54.54 7.05 -24.91
C MET A 500 -54.59 7.77 -23.56
N THR A 501 -54.01 7.16 -22.52
CA THR A 501 -53.79 7.81 -21.23
C THR A 501 -52.60 8.81 -21.30
N PRO A 502 -52.48 9.76 -20.36
CA PRO A 502 -51.31 10.65 -20.26
C PRO A 502 -49.97 9.89 -20.29
N SER A 503 -49.89 8.76 -19.60
CA SER A 503 -48.72 7.87 -19.62
C SER A 503 -48.42 7.29 -21.02
N ASN A 504 -49.44 6.80 -21.73
CA ASN A 504 -49.29 6.28 -23.10
C ASN A 504 -48.87 7.39 -24.07
N MET A 505 -49.39 8.61 -23.89
CA MET A 505 -48.98 9.78 -24.66
C MET A 505 -47.55 10.20 -24.35
N GLY A 506 -47.13 10.09 -23.09
CA GLY A 506 -45.76 10.32 -22.64
C GLY A 506 -44.76 9.42 -23.36
N VAL A 507 -45.06 8.13 -23.49
CA VAL A 507 -44.22 7.16 -24.23
C VAL A 507 -44.05 7.52 -25.72
N ILE A 508 -45.09 8.07 -26.36
CA ILE A 508 -45.07 8.40 -27.79
C ILE A 508 -44.37 9.74 -28.04
N PHE A 509 -44.70 10.76 -27.25
CA PHE A 509 -44.25 12.13 -27.47
C PHE A 509 -43.00 12.52 -26.68
N GLY A 510 -42.66 11.82 -25.60
CA GLY A 510 -41.44 12.05 -24.83
C GLY A 510 -40.18 12.05 -25.70
N PRO A 511 -39.88 10.96 -26.42
CA PRO A 511 -38.73 10.90 -27.34
C PRO A 511 -38.88 11.79 -28.57
N THR A 512 -40.12 12.16 -28.92
CA THR A 512 -40.42 12.98 -30.11
C THR A 512 -40.09 14.45 -29.84
N LEU A 513 -40.38 14.96 -28.65
CA LEU A 513 -40.19 16.36 -28.28
C LEU A 513 -38.81 16.65 -27.70
N MET A 514 -38.13 15.63 -27.13
CA MET A 514 -36.93 15.78 -26.30
C MET A 514 -35.79 14.85 -26.72
N ARG A 515 -35.34 14.93 -27.97
CA ARG A 515 -34.27 14.06 -28.50
C ARG A 515 -32.93 14.22 -27.74
N ALA A 516 -32.27 13.10 -27.44
CA ALA A 516 -30.88 13.07 -27.00
C ALA A 516 -29.92 13.19 -28.20
N GLU A 517 -28.86 13.99 -28.08
CA GLU A 517 -27.84 14.17 -29.13
C GLU A 517 -27.02 12.89 -29.41
N GLU A 518 -26.99 11.92 -28.49
CA GLU A 518 -26.17 10.70 -28.57
C GLU A 518 -26.96 9.43 -28.24
N GLU A 519 -26.75 8.35 -28.99
CA GLU A 519 -27.37 7.03 -28.78
C GLU A 519 -26.58 6.20 -27.77
N THR A 520 -26.76 6.46 -26.46
CA THR A 520 -26.08 5.75 -25.36
C THR A 520 -27.07 5.07 -24.39
N VAL A 521 -26.59 4.18 -23.52
CA VAL A 521 -27.42 3.55 -22.46
C VAL A 521 -27.98 4.61 -21.48
N ALA A 522 -27.25 5.71 -21.25
CA ALA A 522 -27.76 6.86 -20.50
C ALA A 522 -28.94 7.55 -21.21
N ALA A 523 -28.91 7.62 -22.55
CA ALA A 523 -30.03 8.12 -23.35
C ALA A 523 -31.28 7.22 -23.23
N MET A 524 -31.13 5.91 -22.97
CA MET A 524 -32.28 5.03 -22.69
C MET A 524 -32.94 5.30 -21.33
N LEU A 525 -32.17 5.70 -20.31
CA LEU A 525 -32.70 6.13 -19.01
C LEU A 525 -33.39 7.50 -19.12
N ASP A 526 -32.90 8.37 -20.00
CA ASP A 526 -33.53 9.67 -20.29
C ASP A 526 -34.89 9.52 -20.98
N ILE A 527 -35.13 8.46 -21.77
CA ILE A 527 -36.45 8.18 -22.36
C ILE A 527 -37.54 8.03 -21.28
N LYS A 528 -37.27 7.31 -20.18
CA LYS A 528 -38.24 7.17 -19.09
C LYS A 528 -38.56 8.52 -18.44
N PHE A 529 -37.55 9.36 -18.27
CA PHE A 529 -37.73 10.70 -17.71
C PHE A 529 -38.48 11.64 -18.66
N GLN A 530 -38.17 11.61 -19.96
CA GLN A 530 -38.88 12.36 -21.00
C GLN A 530 -40.36 12.00 -21.05
N ASN A 531 -40.71 10.72 -20.87
CA ASN A 531 -42.09 10.27 -20.83
C ASN A 531 -42.84 10.90 -19.64
N ILE A 532 -42.22 10.91 -18.46
CA ILE A 532 -42.77 11.52 -17.23
C ILE A 532 -42.97 13.03 -17.42
N VAL A 533 -42.03 13.73 -18.06
CA VAL A 533 -42.17 15.18 -18.31
C VAL A 533 -43.38 15.49 -19.18
N VAL A 534 -43.62 14.71 -20.25
CA VAL A 534 -44.81 14.88 -21.10
C VAL A 534 -46.09 14.52 -20.35
N GLU A 535 -46.06 13.47 -19.52
CA GLU A 535 -47.18 13.06 -18.68
C GLU A 535 -47.60 14.20 -17.72
N ILE A 536 -46.64 14.80 -17.00
CA ILE A 536 -46.90 15.95 -16.11
C ILE A 536 -47.45 17.16 -16.90
N LEU A 537 -46.90 17.45 -18.09
CA LEU A 537 -47.39 18.56 -18.92
C LEU A 537 -48.85 18.37 -19.36
N ILE A 538 -49.30 17.13 -19.55
CA ILE A 538 -50.69 16.80 -19.90
C ILE A 538 -51.57 16.86 -18.65
N GLU A 539 -51.16 16.25 -17.53
CA GLU A 539 -51.96 16.16 -16.30
C GLU A 539 -52.18 17.52 -15.62
N ASP A 540 -51.16 18.39 -15.63
CA ASP A 540 -51.21 19.71 -14.99
C ASP A 540 -51.28 20.87 -15.99
N TYR A 541 -51.78 20.63 -17.22
CA TYR A 541 -51.88 21.62 -18.30
C TYR A 541 -52.50 22.96 -17.85
N THR A 542 -53.51 22.93 -16.98
CA THR A 542 -54.19 24.13 -16.46
C THR A 542 -53.31 24.95 -15.51
N LYS A 543 -52.42 24.32 -14.73
CA LYS A 543 -51.46 25.01 -13.86
C LYS A 543 -50.26 25.54 -14.66
N VAL A 544 -49.91 24.90 -15.77
CA VAL A 544 -48.80 25.29 -16.65
C VAL A 544 -49.17 26.46 -17.58
N ASN A 545 -50.46 26.67 -17.86
CA ASN A 545 -50.93 27.66 -18.84
C ASN A 545 -51.58 28.93 -18.23
N LEU A 546 -51.30 29.25 -16.95
CA LEU A 546 -51.77 30.49 -16.33
C LEU A 546 -50.99 31.70 -16.86
N LYS A 547 -51.65 32.48 -17.72
CA LYS A 547 -51.26 33.84 -18.06
C LYS A 547 -51.27 34.72 -16.79
N ASN A 548 -50.14 35.37 -16.52
CA ASN A 548 -49.89 36.46 -15.54
C ASN A 548 -50.00 36.10 -14.04
N GLU A 549 -48.89 36.17 -13.30
CA GLU A 549 -48.66 37.22 -12.27
C GLU A 549 -47.26 37.17 -11.59
N SER A 550 -46.73 38.38 -11.40
CA SER A 550 -45.70 38.95 -10.51
C SER A 550 -44.58 38.13 -9.82
N SER A 551 -43.33 38.54 -10.16
CA SER A 551 -42.25 39.00 -9.26
C SER A 551 -42.08 38.36 -7.87
N THR A 552 -40.95 37.66 -7.63
CA THR A 552 -39.81 38.17 -6.81
C THR A 552 -38.60 37.21 -6.90
N ALA A 553 -37.37 37.75 -6.84
CA ALA A 553 -36.11 36.99 -6.87
C ALA A 553 -35.59 36.62 -5.46
N PRO A 554 -34.84 35.50 -5.28
CA PRO A 554 -34.05 35.27 -4.07
C PRO A 554 -32.51 35.43 -4.28
N PRO A 555 -31.72 35.53 -3.18
CA PRO A 555 -30.52 36.36 -3.09
C PRO A 555 -29.16 35.64 -3.27
N MET A 556 -28.09 36.45 -3.42
CA MET A 556 -26.68 36.05 -3.60
C MET A 556 -26.03 35.42 -2.34
N PRO A 557 -25.04 34.50 -2.50
CA PRO A 557 -24.20 34.03 -1.40
C PRO A 557 -22.89 34.85 -1.20
N PRO A 558 -22.27 34.85 0.02
CA PRO A 558 -21.04 35.60 0.34
C PRO A 558 -19.73 34.88 -0.06
N PRO A 559 -18.56 35.54 0.01
CA PRO A 559 -17.35 35.16 -0.74
C PRO A 559 -16.47 34.08 -0.08
N ARG A 560 -15.75 33.36 -0.95
CA ARG A 560 -14.75 32.31 -0.65
C ARG A 560 -13.54 32.84 0.15
N ILE A 561 -13.11 32.04 1.14
CA ILE A 561 -11.81 32.16 1.80
C ILE A 561 -10.78 31.29 1.07
N THR A 562 -9.58 31.85 0.83
CA THR A 562 -8.42 31.23 0.16
C THR A 562 -7.72 30.15 1.00
N PRO A 563 -7.13 29.10 0.40
CA PRO A 563 -6.38 28.09 1.14
C PRO A 563 -4.97 28.59 1.52
N ARG A 564 -4.60 28.42 2.80
CA ARG A 564 -3.23 28.63 3.32
C ARG A 564 -2.33 27.45 2.96
N LYS A 565 -1.15 27.74 2.40
CA LYS A 565 -0.02 26.79 2.24
C LYS A 565 0.48 26.34 3.62
N ARG A 566 0.71 25.03 3.80
CA ARG A 566 1.42 24.46 4.96
C ARG A 566 2.82 24.01 4.56
N GLN A 567 3.76 24.23 5.48
CA GLN A 567 5.17 23.85 5.37
C GLN A 567 5.38 22.37 5.72
N PRO A 568 6.46 21.72 5.23
CA PRO A 568 6.81 20.36 5.59
C PRO A 568 7.23 20.25 7.06
N ILE A 569 6.94 19.08 7.65
CA ILE A 569 7.28 18.73 9.03
C ILE A 569 8.68 18.11 9.03
N THR A 570 9.66 18.80 9.61
CA THR A 570 10.99 18.24 9.89
C THR A 570 10.97 17.44 11.19
N ILE A 571 11.29 16.16 11.13
CA ILE A 571 11.50 15.29 12.31
C ILE A 571 12.82 15.70 12.99
N SER A 572 12.75 15.98 14.28
CA SER A 572 13.89 16.43 15.09
C SER A 572 14.85 15.27 15.34
N LYS A 573 16.12 15.41 14.90
CA LYS A 573 17.18 14.44 15.18
C LYS A 573 17.45 14.33 16.70
N ARG A 574 17.62 13.09 17.17
CA ARG A 574 18.04 12.79 18.54
C ARG A 574 19.53 13.12 18.71
N THR A 575 19.90 13.66 19.87
CA THR A 575 21.32 13.92 20.20
C THR A 575 21.99 12.60 20.60
N PRO A 576 23.22 12.29 20.11
CA PRO A 576 23.95 11.09 20.52
C PRO A 576 24.24 11.08 22.02
N ARG A 577 24.03 9.93 22.69
CA ARG A 577 24.49 9.73 24.07
C ARG A 577 26.01 9.59 24.10
N VAL A 578 26.65 10.34 25.00
CA VAL A 578 28.05 10.13 25.38
C VAL A 578 28.05 9.37 26.71
N TYR A 579 28.48 8.10 26.69
CA TYR A 579 28.61 7.31 27.92
C TYR A 579 30.00 7.53 28.56
N PRO A 580 30.10 7.77 29.88
CA PRO A 580 31.33 7.53 30.61
C PRO A 580 31.59 6.02 30.70
N ALA A 581 32.86 5.61 30.63
CA ALA A 581 33.25 4.21 30.78
C ALA A 581 32.68 3.61 32.08
N VAL A 582 32.14 2.40 31.99
CA VAL A 582 31.63 1.62 33.13
C VAL A 582 32.75 1.47 34.16
N ASN A 583 32.62 2.18 35.28
CA ASN A 583 33.61 2.16 36.35
C ASN A 583 33.36 0.95 37.25
N TYR A 584 34.15 -0.10 37.04
CA TYR A 584 34.13 -1.36 37.80
C TYR A 584 34.38 -1.20 39.31
N GLY A 585 34.73 0.00 39.81
CA GLY A 585 34.91 0.28 41.23
C GLY A 585 33.63 0.30 42.08
N LEU A 586 32.44 0.45 41.48
CA LEU A 586 31.18 0.50 42.23
C LEU A 586 30.64 -0.88 42.65
N LEU A 587 31.23 -1.98 42.14
CA LEU A 587 30.94 -3.35 42.60
C LEU A 587 31.47 -3.65 44.01
N GLN A 588 32.38 -2.82 44.55
CA GLN A 588 32.85 -2.96 45.94
C GLN A 588 32.01 -2.18 46.96
N CYS A 589 31.23 -1.18 46.54
CA CYS A 589 30.51 -0.29 47.48
C CYS A 589 29.09 -0.75 47.84
N THR A 590 28.48 -1.68 47.10
CA THR A 590 27.17 -2.27 47.47
C THR A 590 27.29 -3.56 48.27
N LEU A 591 28.50 -4.01 48.57
CA LEU A 591 28.79 -5.04 49.58
C LEU A 591 29.03 -4.36 50.93
N GLY A 592 27.97 -3.76 51.47
CA GLY A 592 27.89 -3.53 52.91
C GLY A 592 27.98 -4.89 53.60
N MET A 593 29.16 -5.21 54.11
CA MET A 593 29.43 -6.38 54.93
C MET A 593 28.44 -6.44 56.10
N GLY A 594 27.35 -7.18 55.92
CA GLY A 594 26.61 -7.74 57.04
C GLY A 594 27.49 -8.79 57.69
N LYS A 595 28.23 -8.41 58.74
CA LYS A 595 28.78 -9.37 59.70
C LYS A 595 27.62 -10.21 60.23
N VAL A 596 27.45 -11.41 59.69
CA VAL A 596 26.64 -12.46 60.31
C VAL A 596 27.43 -12.93 61.52
N ILE A 597 27.16 -12.31 62.67
CA ILE A 597 27.59 -12.81 63.98
C ILE A 597 26.78 -14.07 64.24
N TYR A 598 27.41 -15.24 64.13
CA TYR A 598 26.87 -16.45 64.74
C TYR A 598 27.04 -16.33 66.25
N THR A 599 25.96 -16.01 66.96
CA THR A 599 25.87 -16.27 68.40
C THR A 599 25.75 -17.77 68.63
N VAL A 600 26.83 -18.37 69.08
CA VAL A 600 26.82 -19.70 69.71
C VAL A 600 26.17 -19.53 71.08
N GLY A 601 24.98 -20.12 71.25
CA GLY A 601 24.38 -20.31 72.57
C GLY A 601 25.16 -21.39 73.32
N GLY A 602 25.59 -21.05 74.55
CA GLY A 602 26.05 -22.01 75.54
C GLY A 602 24.92 -22.66 76.31
#